data_AF-A0A925QS10-F1
#
_entry.id   AF-A0A925QS10-F1
#
_cell.length_a   1.000
_cell.length_b   1.000
_cell.length_c   1.000
_cell.angle_alpha   90.00
_cell.angle_beta   90.00
_cell.angle_gamma   90.00
#
_symmetry.space_group_name_H-M   'P 1'
#
loop_
_entity.id
_entity.type
_entity.pdbx_description
1 polymer ?
#
loop_
_entity_poly.entity_id
_entity_poly.type
_entity_poly.pdbx_seq_one_letter_code
_entity_poly.pdbx_strand_id
1 'polypeptide(L)'
;MTFARAAAALLALWLSGCALLPGKKPDNSPTPAGTAAAGKNRILAVNVEIKAPTQLKALLEQHLDLIRLGNIGRGEVDEGEWSRLIDATPAQVRSLLQTEGYFAPQIELTRVPVIGLGEAQGVQLAIEPGPLARVSRVTIEVEGEL
;
A
#
# COMPACT_ATOMS: atom_id res chain seq x y z
N MET A 1 -60.83 -21.52 -18.23
CA MET A 1 -61.15 -22.52 -17.18
C MET A 1 -59.84 -23.26 -16.87
N THR A 2 -58.98 -22.74 -15.97
CA THR A 2 -58.89 -23.09 -14.52
C THR A 2 -58.70 -24.61 -14.33
N PHE A 3 -57.54 -25.12 -13.94
CA PHE A 3 -57.00 -25.33 -12.57
C PHE A 3 -55.60 -25.94 -12.74
N ALA A 4 -54.59 -25.86 -11.86
CA ALA A 4 -54.43 -25.32 -10.53
C ALA A 4 -52.92 -25.13 -10.26
N ARG A 5 -52.64 -24.24 -9.32
CA ARG A 5 -51.34 -23.97 -8.70
C ARG A 5 -50.98 -25.13 -7.76
N ALA A 6 -49.69 -25.21 -7.43
CA ALA A 6 -49.11 -25.71 -6.17
C ALA A 6 -48.29 -27.01 -6.26
N ALA A 7 -46.97 -26.82 -6.37
CA ALA A 7 -45.97 -27.62 -5.66
C ALA A 7 -44.71 -26.72 -5.59
N ALA A 8 -44.63 -25.82 -4.60
CA ALA A 8 -43.95 -26.09 -3.33
C ALA A 8 -42.47 -26.45 -3.60
N ALA A 9 -41.59 -25.44 -3.69
CA ALA A 9 -40.82 -24.98 -2.53
C ALA A 9 -39.88 -26.06 -1.99
N LEU A 10 -38.69 -26.21 -2.59
CA LEU A 10 -37.61 -27.04 -2.05
C LEU A 10 -36.28 -26.78 -2.78
N LEU A 11 -35.66 -25.61 -2.58
CA LEU A 11 -34.20 -25.47 -2.76
C LEU A 11 -33.61 -24.19 -2.11
N ALA A 12 -34.09 -23.83 -0.92
CA ALA A 12 -33.50 -22.78 -0.08
C ALA A 12 -33.06 -23.39 1.25
N LEU A 13 -32.02 -24.24 1.24
CA LEU A 13 -31.51 -24.82 2.48
C LEU A 13 -30.06 -25.36 2.35
N TRP A 14 -29.11 -24.52 1.92
CA TRP A 14 -27.68 -24.86 1.97
C TRP A 14 -26.84 -23.69 2.52
N LEU A 15 -27.22 -23.14 3.68
CA LEU A 15 -26.43 -22.11 4.34
C LEU A 15 -26.47 -22.13 5.87
N SER A 16 -26.62 -23.31 6.49
CA SER A 16 -26.45 -23.41 7.93
C SER A 16 -26.04 -24.81 8.35
N GLY A 17 -24.82 -24.92 8.86
CA GLY A 17 -24.43 -26.06 9.69
C GLY A 17 -22.99 -26.50 9.47
N CYS A 18 -22.06 -25.89 10.20
CA CYS A 18 -20.88 -26.57 10.77
C CYS A 18 -20.07 -25.58 11.61
N ALA A 19 -20.46 -25.36 12.87
CA ALA A 19 -19.56 -25.00 13.96
C ALA A 19 -20.30 -25.06 15.31
N LEU A 20 -20.52 -26.25 15.85
CA LEU A 20 -20.85 -26.43 17.26
C LEU A 20 -20.03 -27.59 17.84
N LEU A 21 -18.87 -27.26 18.43
CA LEU A 21 -18.13 -28.14 19.34
C LEU A 21 -18.05 -27.47 20.72
N PRO A 22 -18.57 -28.09 21.80
CA PRO A 22 -18.36 -27.62 23.16
C PRO A 22 -17.13 -28.31 23.76
N GLY A 23 -16.01 -27.58 23.81
CA GLY A 23 -14.74 -28.05 24.42
C GLY A 23 -14.33 -27.18 25.61
N LYS A 24 -14.71 -27.61 26.81
CA LYS A 24 -14.03 -27.48 28.12
C LYS A 24 -13.10 -26.26 28.36
N LYS A 25 -13.59 -25.36 29.21
CA LYS A 25 -12.94 -24.18 29.80
C LYS A 25 -11.77 -24.56 30.72
N PRO A 26 -10.58 -23.94 30.59
CA PRO A 26 -9.70 -23.68 31.72
C PRO A 26 -9.87 -22.21 32.15
N ASP A 27 -10.08 -22.05 33.46
CA ASP A 27 -10.21 -20.76 34.12
C ASP A 27 -8.94 -19.92 33.99
N ASN A 28 -9.12 -18.67 33.58
CA ASN A 28 -8.21 -17.56 33.88
C ASN A 28 -9.00 -16.26 33.71
N SER A 29 -9.67 -15.82 34.79
CA SER A 29 -9.88 -14.39 35.02
C SER A 29 -8.58 -13.85 35.58
N PRO A 30 -8.07 -12.72 35.06
CA PRO A 30 -8.55 -11.47 35.63
C PRO A 30 -8.88 -10.43 34.56
N THR A 31 -10.06 -9.82 34.68
CA THR A 31 -10.26 -8.45 34.21
C THR A 31 -9.73 -7.51 35.29
N PRO A 32 -8.85 -6.58 34.90
CA PRO A 32 -9.18 -5.20 35.15
C PRO A 32 -9.25 -4.44 33.83
N ALA A 33 -10.13 -3.43 33.85
CA ALA A 33 -10.26 -2.43 32.84
C ALA A 33 -8.90 -1.80 32.49
N GLY A 34 -8.76 -1.51 31.21
CA GLY A 34 -7.56 -0.94 30.64
C GLY A 34 -7.23 -1.67 29.36
N THR A 35 -8.05 -1.49 28.31
CA THR A 35 -7.48 -1.44 26.97
C THR A 35 -6.60 -0.21 26.97
N ALA A 36 -5.41 -0.36 27.55
CA ALA A 36 -4.29 0.48 27.26
C ALA A 36 -4.24 0.50 25.74
N ALA A 37 -4.51 1.67 25.17
CA ALA A 37 -3.91 2.02 23.90
C ALA A 37 -2.41 1.79 24.12
N ALA A 38 -1.94 0.57 23.83
CA ALA A 38 -0.54 0.27 23.74
C ALA A 38 -0.01 1.34 22.81
N GLY A 39 0.79 2.25 23.37
CA GLY A 39 1.21 3.46 22.68
C GLY A 39 1.84 3.05 21.36
N LYS A 40 1.07 3.19 20.28
CA LYS A 40 1.60 3.13 18.93
C LYS A 40 2.74 4.14 18.92
N ASN A 41 3.94 3.68 18.62
CA ASN A 41 5.08 4.56 18.52
C ASN A 41 4.82 5.46 17.32
N ARG A 42 4.26 6.65 17.58
CA ARG A 42 3.82 7.54 16.52
C ARG A 42 5.01 8.34 16.04
N ILE A 43 5.16 8.38 14.72
CA ILE A 43 6.21 9.14 14.08
C ILE A 43 5.82 10.59 14.11
N LEU A 44 6.66 11.38 14.78
CA LEU A 44 6.40 12.79 14.99
C LEU A 44 6.69 13.58 13.71
N ALA A 45 7.73 13.26 12.95
CA ALA A 45 7.99 13.92 11.68
C ALA A 45 8.73 12.99 10.74
N VAL A 46 8.58 13.21 9.44
CA VAL A 46 9.24 12.46 8.38
C VAL A 46 9.95 13.46 7.48
N ASN A 47 11.20 13.18 7.14
CA ASN A 47 11.94 13.93 6.13
C ASN A 47 12.35 12.99 5.00
N VAL A 48 11.97 13.30 3.76
CA VAL A 48 12.30 12.49 2.58
C VAL A 48 13.19 13.30 1.66
N GLU A 49 14.39 12.79 1.39
CA GLU A 49 15.34 13.38 0.45
C GLU A 49 15.40 12.51 -0.82
N ILE A 50 15.09 13.11 -1.98
CA ILE A 50 15.12 12.43 -3.27
C ILE A 50 16.30 12.93 -4.11
N LYS A 51 17.19 12.00 -4.49
CA LYS A 51 18.31 12.20 -5.40
C LYS A 51 18.00 11.52 -6.74
N ALA A 52 17.52 12.31 -7.69
CA ALA A 52 17.15 11.87 -9.04
C ALA A 52 17.28 13.05 -10.03
N PRO A 53 17.31 12.79 -11.35
CA PRO A 53 17.19 13.85 -12.35
C PRO A 53 15.93 14.70 -12.15
N THR A 54 16.00 15.99 -12.47
CA THR A 54 15.00 17.00 -12.09
C THR A 54 13.57 16.64 -12.46
N GLN A 55 13.33 16.12 -13.68
CA GLN A 55 11.99 15.75 -14.13
C GLN A 55 11.40 14.58 -13.33
N LEU A 56 12.20 13.54 -13.09
CA LEU A 56 11.78 12.37 -12.32
C LEU A 56 11.60 12.70 -10.85
N LYS A 57 12.45 13.59 -10.31
CA LYS A 57 12.29 14.10 -8.95
C LYS A 57 10.92 14.76 -8.78
N ALA A 58 10.52 15.65 -9.70
CA ALA A 58 9.23 16.33 -9.63
C ALA A 58 8.05 15.34 -9.70
N LEU A 59 8.12 14.33 -10.59
CA LEU A 59 7.12 13.26 -10.67
C LEU A 59 6.96 12.53 -9.34
N LEU A 60 8.07 12.15 -8.71
CA LEU A 60 8.07 11.41 -7.45
C LEU A 60 7.59 12.27 -6.28
N GLU A 61 8.00 13.54 -6.20
CA GLU A 61 7.50 14.47 -5.19
C GLU A 61 5.98 14.66 -5.27
N GLN A 62 5.41 14.58 -6.47
CA GLN A 62 3.98 14.72 -6.68
C GLN A 62 3.18 13.43 -6.37
N HIS A 63 3.73 12.26 -6.68
CA HIS A 63 2.96 11.02 -6.74
C HIS A 63 3.38 9.93 -5.74
N LEU A 64 4.50 10.09 -5.03
CA LEU A 64 4.95 9.09 -4.09
C LEU A 64 4.14 9.15 -2.79
N ASP A 65 3.60 8.02 -2.35
CA ASP A 65 2.81 7.94 -1.12
C ASP A 65 3.64 8.31 0.11
N LEU A 66 4.95 8.00 0.08
CA LEU A 66 5.90 8.37 1.12
C LEU A 66 5.98 9.89 1.31
N ILE A 67 5.92 10.66 0.22
CA ILE A 67 5.93 12.13 0.24
C ILE A 67 4.59 12.66 0.75
N ARG A 68 3.48 12.10 0.26
CA ARG A 68 2.15 12.46 0.76
C ARG A 68 2.06 12.28 2.27
N LEU A 69 2.56 11.16 2.78
CA LEU A 69 2.53 10.87 4.21
C LEU A 69 3.43 11.80 5.01
N GLY A 70 4.64 12.12 4.52
CA GLY A 70 5.52 13.08 5.18
C GLY A 70 4.90 14.48 5.33
N ASN A 71 3.93 14.82 4.48
CA ASN A 71 3.18 16.06 4.53
C ASN A 71 1.92 16.01 5.42
N ILE A 72 1.37 14.81 5.70
CA ILE A 72 0.24 14.65 6.62
C ILE A 72 0.80 14.77 8.04
N GLY A 73 0.23 15.71 8.81
CA GLY A 73 0.83 16.28 10.02
C GLY A 73 1.41 15.33 11.08
N ARG A 74 2.24 15.92 11.95
CA ARG A 74 3.02 15.26 13.00
C ARG A 74 2.18 14.34 13.89
N GLY A 75 2.58 13.07 14.03
CA GLY A 75 1.99 12.16 15.01
C GLY A 75 0.74 11.40 14.55
N GLU A 76 0.39 11.38 13.27
CA GLU A 76 -0.73 10.58 12.73
C GLU A 76 -0.30 9.16 12.34
N VAL A 77 0.99 8.94 12.07
CA VAL A 77 1.51 7.68 11.49
C VAL A 77 2.15 6.79 12.54
N ASP A 78 1.78 5.52 12.55
CA ASP A 78 2.40 4.49 13.39
C ASP A 78 3.66 3.89 12.74
N GLU A 79 4.62 3.45 13.55
CA GLU A 79 5.87 2.85 13.07
C GLU A 79 5.65 1.65 12.13
N GLY A 80 4.64 0.82 12.41
CA GLY A 80 4.30 -0.32 11.56
C GLY A 80 3.76 0.08 10.19
N GLU A 81 3.01 1.17 10.12
CA GLU A 81 2.50 1.73 8.86
C GLU A 81 3.62 2.38 8.06
N TRP A 82 4.50 3.11 8.75
CA TRP A 82 5.68 3.72 8.15
C TRP A 82 6.61 2.69 7.52
N SER A 83 6.92 1.60 8.23
CA SER A 83 7.77 0.55 7.66
C SER A 83 7.15 -0.02 6.39
N ARG A 84 5.84 -0.31 6.38
CA ARG A 84 5.15 -0.85 5.21
C ARG A 84 5.24 0.11 4.00
N LEU A 85 5.13 1.42 4.25
CA LEU A 85 5.27 2.41 3.18
C LEU A 85 6.68 2.50 2.63
N ILE A 86 7.70 2.46 3.49
CA ILE A 86 9.10 2.38 3.04
C ILE A 86 9.30 1.11 2.20
N ASP A 87 8.83 -0.03 2.68
CA ASP A 87 9.04 -1.32 2.01
C ASP A 87 8.32 -1.38 0.65
N ALA A 88 7.19 -0.67 0.50
CA ALA A 88 6.46 -0.53 -0.77
C ALA A 88 7.07 0.52 -1.73
N THR A 89 7.87 1.45 -1.23
CA THR A 89 8.38 2.61 -2.00
C THR A 89 9.15 2.19 -3.27
N PRO A 90 10.08 1.22 -3.25
CA PRO A 90 10.83 0.86 -4.46
C PRO A 90 9.94 0.33 -5.59
N ALA A 91 8.86 -0.38 -5.27
CA ALA A 91 7.90 -0.86 -6.26
C ALA A 91 7.11 0.31 -6.87
N GLN A 92 6.66 1.25 -6.04
CA GLN A 92 5.94 2.45 -6.49
C GLN A 92 6.82 3.35 -7.38
N VAL A 93 8.07 3.59 -6.98
CA VAL A 93 9.05 4.35 -7.77
C VAL A 93 9.23 3.71 -9.14
N ARG A 94 9.42 2.38 -9.20
CA ARG A 94 9.56 1.66 -10.48
C ARG A 94 8.33 1.86 -11.38
N SER A 95 7.12 1.72 -10.84
CA SER A 95 5.89 1.92 -11.60
C SER A 95 5.77 3.35 -12.16
N LEU A 96 6.13 4.36 -11.37
CA LEU A 96 6.14 5.76 -11.83
C LEU A 96 7.20 5.99 -12.92
N LEU A 97 8.40 5.45 -12.74
CA LEU A 97 9.46 5.60 -13.75
C LEU A 97 9.14 4.90 -15.07
N GLN A 98 8.37 3.81 -15.04
CA GLN A 98 7.90 3.12 -16.24
C GLN A 98 6.98 4.00 -17.09
N THR A 99 6.19 4.90 -16.50
CA THR A 99 5.35 5.83 -17.28
C THR A 99 6.18 6.85 -18.03
N GLU A 100 7.35 7.18 -17.49
CA GLU A 100 8.36 8.03 -18.13
C GLU A 100 9.28 7.25 -19.09
N GLY A 101 9.03 5.95 -19.29
CA GLY A 101 9.80 5.10 -20.21
C GLY A 101 11.08 4.49 -19.63
N TYR A 102 11.31 4.57 -18.32
CA TYR A 102 12.45 3.96 -17.63
C TYR A 102 12.06 2.60 -17.02
N PHE A 103 12.51 1.52 -17.68
CA PHE A 103 12.12 0.16 -17.29
C PHE A 103 13.16 -0.58 -16.43
N ALA A 104 14.40 -0.09 -16.39
CA ALA A 104 15.49 -0.71 -15.63
C ALA A 104 16.17 0.28 -14.65
N PRO A 105 15.40 0.97 -13.77
CA PRO A 105 16.00 1.87 -12.80
C PRO A 105 16.70 1.11 -11.67
N GLN A 106 17.84 1.62 -11.25
CA GLN A 106 18.45 1.27 -9.97
C GLN A 106 17.90 2.20 -8.89
N ILE A 107 17.43 1.62 -7.79
CA ILE A 107 16.73 2.33 -6.73
C ILE A 107 17.37 1.92 -5.40
N GLU A 108 17.94 2.89 -4.70
CA GLU A 108 18.50 2.70 -3.37
C GLU A 108 17.69 3.50 -2.35
N LEU A 109 17.21 2.81 -1.31
CA LEU A 109 16.40 3.40 -0.26
C LEU A 109 17.08 3.16 1.08
N THR A 110 17.48 4.25 1.73
CA THR A 110 18.22 4.22 3.00
C THR A 110 17.44 4.94 4.08
N ARG A 111 17.19 4.27 5.21
CA ARG A 111 16.66 4.92 6.42
C ARG A 111 17.80 5.63 7.15
N VAL A 112 17.60 6.90 7.48
CA VAL A 112 18.54 7.68 8.27
C VAL A 112 18.13 7.57 9.74
N PRO A 113 19.00 7.05 10.62
CA PRO A 113 18.70 6.93 12.04
C PRO A 113 18.52 8.33 12.65
N VAL A 114 17.52 8.45 13.51
CA VAL A 114 17.28 9.64 14.32
C VAL A 114 18.32 9.71 15.45
N ILE A 115 19.00 10.84 15.61
CA ILE A 115 20.10 11.01 16.57
C ILE A 115 19.61 11.75 17.84
N GLY A 116 18.42 12.35 17.82
CA GLY A 116 17.83 13.08 18.95
C GLY A 116 16.33 12.82 19.19
N LEU A 117 15.90 13.00 20.44
CA LEU A 117 14.47 12.94 20.79
C LEU A 117 13.71 14.08 20.08
N GLY A 118 12.75 13.71 19.22
CA GLY A 118 11.90 14.65 18.50
C GLY A 118 12.39 15.05 17.10
N GLU A 119 13.48 14.46 16.60
CA GLU A 119 13.89 14.65 15.21
C GLU A 119 13.01 13.84 14.24
N ALA A 120 12.93 14.31 13.00
CA ALA A 120 12.18 13.64 11.95
C ALA A 120 12.90 12.34 11.53
N GLN A 121 12.14 11.26 11.36
CA GLN A 121 12.68 10.05 10.72
C GLN A 121 13.05 10.38 9.27
N GLY A 122 14.33 10.25 8.96
CA GLY A 122 14.86 10.55 7.63
C GLY A 122 14.83 9.35 6.71
N VAL A 123 14.49 9.55 5.45
CA VAL A 123 14.63 8.56 4.39
C VAL A 123 15.31 9.21 3.20
N GLN A 124 16.35 8.56 2.68
CA GLN A 124 17.03 8.96 1.46
C GLN A 124 16.69 7.98 0.34
N LEU A 125 16.24 8.52 -0.78
CA LEU A 125 15.91 7.78 -1.99
C LEU A 125 16.85 8.24 -3.11
N ALA A 126 17.76 7.36 -3.53
CA ALA A 126 18.66 7.60 -4.66
C ALA A 126 18.24 6.76 -5.86
N ILE A 127 18.20 7.39 -7.04
CA ILE A 127 17.65 6.78 -8.24
C ILE A 127 18.56 7.04 -9.43
N GLU A 128 18.98 5.95 -10.07
CA GLU A 128 19.57 5.97 -11.40
C GLU A 128 18.55 5.40 -12.40
N PRO A 129 18.01 6.21 -13.32
CA PRO A 129 16.86 5.78 -14.15
C PRO A 129 17.18 4.67 -15.15
N GLY A 130 18.45 4.54 -15.55
CA GLY A 130 18.85 3.65 -16.64
C GLY A 130 18.47 4.17 -18.03
N PRO A 131 18.46 3.30 -19.06
CA PRO A 131 18.16 3.70 -20.43
C PRO A 131 16.67 3.99 -20.65
N LEU A 132 16.39 5.04 -21.42
CA LEU A 132 15.03 5.39 -21.84
C LEU A 132 14.56 4.48 -22.98
N ALA A 133 13.40 3.86 -22.82
CA ALA A 133 12.77 3.06 -23.87
C ALA A 133 12.35 3.93 -25.06
N ARG A 134 12.46 3.36 -26.26
CA ARG A 134 12.04 4.00 -27.50
C ARG A 134 11.15 3.06 -28.29
N VAL A 135 10.07 3.61 -28.85
CA VAL A 135 9.23 2.89 -29.80
C VAL A 135 10.01 2.75 -31.10
N SER A 136 10.29 1.51 -31.50
CA SER A 136 11.04 1.21 -32.74
C SER A 136 10.14 0.94 -33.93
N ARG A 137 8.91 0.49 -33.70
CA ARG A 137 7.94 0.17 -34.73
C ARG A 137 6.53 0.32 -34.18
N VAL A 138 5.65 0.90 -35.00
CA VAL A 138 4.20 0.90 -34.80
C VAL A 138 3.60 0.27 -36.05
N THR A 139 2.83 -0.81 -35.89
CA THR A 139 2.06 -1.43 -36.97
C THR A 139 0.60 -1.12 -36.72
N ILE A 140 -0.07 -0.56 -37.72
CA ILE A 140 -1.50 -0.23 -37.66
C ILE A 140 -2.16 -0.94 -38.84
N GLU A 141 -3.12 -1.79 -38.55
CA GLU A 141 -3.94 -2.51 -39.53
C GLU A 141 -5.37 -2.02 -39.38
N VAL A 142 -6.02 -1.71 -40.51
CA VAL A 142 -7.38 -1.16 -40.55
C VAL A 142 -8.18 -1.99 -41.56
N GLU A 143 -9.35 -2.46 -41.16
CA GLU A 143 -10.23 -3.31 -41.98
C GLU A 143 -11.65 -2.73 -42.04
N GLY A 144 -12.31 -2.84 -43.20
CA GLY A 144 -13.69 -2.37 -43.45
C GLY A 144 -14.11 -2.55 -44.91
N GLU A 145 -15.43 -2.51 -45.18
CA GLU A 145 -15.95 -2.41 -46.55
C GLU A 145 -15.84 -0.95 -47.02
N LEU A 146 -15.40 -0.75 -48.28
CA LEU A 146 -15.16 0.56 -48.89
C LEU A 146 -16.46 1.29 -49.22
#